data_AF-A0A7Y7TVT3-F1
#
_entry.id   AF-A0A7Y7TVT3-F1
#
_cell.length_a   1.000
_cell.length_b   1.000
_cell.length_c   1.000
_cell.angle_alpha   90.00
_cell.angle_beta   90.00
_cell.angle_gamma   90.00
#
_symmetry.space_group_name_H-M   'P 1'
#
loop_
_entity.id
_entity.type
_entity.pdbx_description
1 polymer ?
#
loop_
_entity_poly.entity_id
_entity_poly.type
_entity_poly.pdbx_seq_one_letter_code
_entity_poly.pdbx_strand_id
1 'polypeptide(L)'
;MNDIAELQKIWMTKGDEAANGTKEPVPDSIMNKLKSLETYQNRINRIKIVVITVLLLSLLLILASAKVYSTYKLLGFGVILASVAIFMIYYLKNQFKTSKLDFTSGSINFTESTLKALQNQNAIFKVPFIIFFISIVSGLNLSIYGGSADLTTDEMITLYLFNNIFVIACGIIGYRIRLWRIKKEVTPLIDELTKVKESLGSER
;
A
#
# COMPACT_ATOMS: atom_id res chain seq x y z
N MET A 1 23.06 42.42 -1.08
CA MET A 1 22.30 42.24 -2.33
C MET A 1 22.01 40.77 -2.48
N ASN A 2 20.78 40.41 -2.81
CA ASN A 2 20.25 39.05 -2.62
C ASN A 2 20.25 38.30 -3.96
N ASP A 3 21.41 37.75 -4.35
CA ASP A 3 21.64 37.05 -5.64
C ASP A 3 20.60 35.95 -5.92
N ILE A 4 20.06 35.33 -4.87
CA ILE A 4 19.04 34.29 -4.97
C ILE A 4 17.74 34.84 -5.57
N ALA A 5 17.33 36.05 -5.18
CA ALA A 5 16.11 36.67 -5.70
C ALA A 5 16.25 37.06 -7.18
N GLU A 6 17.46 37.44 -7.59
CA GLU A 6 17.78 37.81 -8.97
C GLU A 6 17.84 36.57 -9.88
N LEU A 7 18.45 35.48 -9.39
CA LEU A 7 18.43 34.17 -10.06
C LEU A 7 17.02 33.59 -10.18
N GLN A 8 16.18 33.76 -9.15
CA GLN A 8 14.78 33.32 -9.17
C GLN A 8 13.95 34.12 -10.18
N LYS A 9 14.23 35.43 -10.30
CA LYS A 9 13.60 36.31 -11.29
C LYS A 9 14.00 35.92 -12.71
N ILE A 10 15.30 35.70 -12.96
CA ILE A 10 15.80 35.26 -14.28
C ILE A 10 15.24 33.88 -14.68
N TRP A 11 15.07 32.97 -13.73
CA TRP A 11 14.49 31.64 -13.97
C TRP A 11 13.00 31.70 -14.33
N MET A 12 12.24 32.59 -13.68
CA MET A 12 10.83 32.83 -14.04
C MET A 12 10.70 33.54 -15.40
N THR A 13 11.53 34.56 -15.67
CA THR A 13 11.43 35.33 -16.93
C THR A 13 11.88 34.53 -18.15
N LYS A 14 12.91 33.67 -18.04
CA LYS A 14 13.31 32.79 -19.16
C LYS A 14 12.44 31.55 -19.32
N GLY A 15 11.69 31.16 -18.29
CA GLY A 15 10.75 30.04 -18.35
C GLY A 15 9.46 30.36 -19.13
N ASP A 16 9.07 31.64 -19.18
CA ASP A 16 7.86 32.11 -19.87
C ASP A 16 8.05 32.26 -21.38
N GLU A 17 9.22 32.70 -21.86
CA GLU A 17 9.44 32.92 -23.30
C GLU A 17 9.64 31.61 -24.11
N ALA A 18 10.00 30.50 -23.44
CA ALA A 18 10.07 29.17 -24.06
C ALA A 18 8.74 28.38 -23.95
N ALA A 19 7.72 28.93 -23.30
CA ALA A 19 6.47 28.24 -22.96
C ALA A 19 5.26 28.68 -23.80
N ASN A 20 5.47 29.06 -25.07
CA ASN A 20 4.39 29.17 -26.07
C ASN A 20 3.85 27.78 -26.50
N GLY A 21 3.40 27.03 -25.52
CA GLY A 21 2.70 25.76 -25.61
C GLY A 21 1.93 25.59 -24.31
N THR A 22 0.80 26.29 -24.21
CA THR A 22 -0.32 26.06 -23.27
C THR A 22 0.02 25.20 -22.04
N LYS A 23 0.81 25.78 -21.12
CA LYS A 23 0.92 25.26 -19.76
C LYS A 23 -0.27 25.78 -18.96
N GLU A 24 -1.44 25.17 -19.13
CA GLU A 24 -2.50 25.37 -18.15
C GLU A 24 -2.05 24.75 -16.82
N PRO A 25 -1.88 25.55 -15.75
CA PRO A 25 -1.42 25.05 -14.47
C PRO A 25 -2.45 24.05 -13.91
N VAL A 26 -1.97 22.88 -13.48
CA VAL A 26 -2.80 21.93 -12.72
C VAL A 26 -3.43 22.68 -11.54
N PRO A 27 -4.75 22.58 -11.31
CA PRO A 27 -5.40 23.32 -10.24
C PRO A 27 -4.73 23.06 -8.89
N ASP A 28 -4.35 24.12 -8.16
CA ASP A 28 -3.73 24.02 -6.83
C ASP A 28 -4.57 23.17 -5.84
N SER A 29 -5.89 23.10 -6.07
CA SER A 29 -6.80 22.24 -5.32
C SER A 29 -6.48 20.75 -5.45
N ILE A 30 -6.12 20.26 -6.64
CA ILE A 30 -5.76 18.85 -6.89
C ILE A 30 -4.42 18.52 -6.22
N MET A 31 -3.45 19.42 -6.33
CA MET A 31 -2.15 19.26 -5.69
C MET A 31 -2.27 19.14 -4.16
N ASN A 32 -3.07 20.00 -3.55
CA ASN A 32 -3.31 19.97 -2.11
C ASN A 32 -4.02 18.67 -1.68
N LYS A 33 -4.96 18.15 -2.48
CA LYS A 33 -5.60 16.85 -2.21
C LYS A 33 -4.64 15.67 -2.37
N LEU A 34 -3.73 15.68 -3.35
CA LEU A 34 -2.72 14.63 -3.52
C LEU A 34 -1.71 14.60 -2.36
N LYS A 35 -1.26 15.77 -1.88
CA LYS A 35 -0.37 15.88 -0.71
C LYS A 35 -1.05 15.46 0.59
N SER A 36 -2.32 15.82 0.79
CA SER A 36 -3.08 15.40 1.97
C SER A 36 -3.32 13.88 1.97
N LEU A 37 -3.63 13.29 0.81
CA LEU A 37 -3.72 11.85 0.63
C LEU A 37 -2.40 11.16 1.02
N GLU A 38 -1.25 11.64 0.52
CA GLU A 38 0.04 11.05 0.86
C GLU A 38 0.34 11.14 2.36
N THR A 39 0.11 12.29 2.97
CA THR A 39 0.36 12.52 4.41
C THR A 39 -0.47 11.57 5.26
N TYR A 40 -1.76 11.42 4.92
CA TYR A 40 -2.67 10.50 5.58
C TYR A 40 -2.26 9.04 5.41
N GLN A 41 -1.88 8.63 4.19
CA GLN A 41 -1.38 7.29 3.91
C GLN A 41 -0.10 6.99 4.71
N ASN A 42 0.81 7.95 4.82
CA ASN A 42 2.04 7.81 5.59
C ASN A 42 1.76 7.64 7.09
N ARG A 43 0.81 8.39 7.66
CA ARG A 43 0.38 8.21 9.06
C ARG A 43 -0.17 6.81 9.31
N ILE A 44 -1.07 6.33 8.44
CA ILE A 44 -1.62 4.97 8.54
C ILE A 44 -0.52 3.91 8.41
N ASN A 45 0.42 4.11 7.49
CA ASN A 45 1.50 3.13 7.28
C ASN A 45 2.44 3.03 8.47
N ARG A 46 2.74 4.14 9.16
CA ARG A 46 3.49 4.10 10.42
C ARG A 46 2.77 3.24 11.46
N ILE A 47 1.46 3.45 11.63
CA ILE A 47 0.65 2.64 12.56
C ILE A 47 0.68 1.16 12.16
N LYS A 48 0.50 0.84 10.87
CA LYS A 48 0.56 -0.54 10.38
C LYS A 48 1.90 -1.21 10.67
N ILE A 49 3.01 -0.50 10.42
CA ILE A 49 4.35 -1.03 10.69
C ILE A 49 4.50 -1.33 12.18
N VAL A 50 4.13 -0.40 13.07
CA VAL A 50 4.19 -0.62 14.52
C VAL A 50 3.35 -1.83 14.94
N VAL A 51 2.10 -1.92 14.48
CA VAL A 51 1.21 -3.05 14.79
C VAL A 51 1.79 -4.37 14.29
N ILE A 52 2.29 -4.43 13.05
CA ILE A 52 2.90 -5.63 12.49
C ILE A 52 4.15 -6.01 13.29
N THR A 53 5.02 -5.06 13.61
CA THR A 53 6.22 -5.32 14.42
C THR A 53 5.87 -5.88 15.80
N VAL A 54 4.90 -5.30 16.49
CA VAL A 54 4.43 -5.80 17.81
C VAL A 54 3.86 -7.21 17.69
N LEU A 55 3.06 -7.49 16.65
CA LEU A 55 2.50 -8.81 16.41
C LEU A 55 3.59 -9.84 16.11
N LEU A 56 4.59 -9.50 15.28
CA LEU A 56 5.70 -10.39 14.96
C LEU A 56 6.60 -10.65 16.18
N LEU A 57 6.87 -9.63 16.99
CA LEU A 57 7.62 -9.81 18.24
C LEU A 57 6.87 -10.71 19.22
N SER A 58 5.56 -10.51 19.37
CA SER A 58 4.72 -11.35 20.22
C SER A 58 4.75 -12.81 19.74
N LEU A 59 4.70 -13.01 18.42
CA LEU A 59 4.78 -14.33 17.80
C LEU A 59 6.12 -15.02 18.09
N LEU A 60 7.23 -14.27 17.99
CA LEU A 60 8.57 -14.77 18.29
C LEU A 60 8.72 -15.14 19.77
N LEU A 61 8.14 -14.36 20.69
CA LEU A 61 8.14 -14.68 22.11
C LEU A 61 7.35 -15.96 22.42
N ILE A 62 6.18 -16.14 21.81
CA ILE A 62 5.39 -17.37 21.93
C ILE A 62 6.21 -18.56 21.43
N LEU A 63 6.89 -18.43 20.29
CA LEU A 63 7.75 -19.48 19.75
C LEU A 63 8.95 -19.77 20.66
N ALA A 64 9.60 -18.75 21.22
CA ALA A 64 10.73 -18.90 22.14
C ALA A 64 10.31 -19.59 23.46
N SER A 65 9.07 -19.39 23.91
CA SER A 65 8.53 -20.03 25.11
C SER A 65 8.05 -21.47 24.90
N ALA A 66 7.94 -21.93 23.65
CA ALA A 66 7.44 -23.25 23.34
C ALA A 66 8.50 -24.33 23.63
N LYS A 67 8.17 -25.28 24.51
CA LYS A 67 9.06 -26.38 24.91
C LYS A 67 9.39 -27.38 23.80
N VAL A 68 8.57 -27.44 22.75
CA VAL A 68 8.72 -28.38 21.63
C VAL A 68 8.92 -27.62 20.32
N TYR A 69 10.10 -27.79 19.74
CA TYR A 69 10.48 -27.26 18.42
C TYR A 69 10.35 -28.35 17.37
N SER A 70 9.19 -28.41 16.71
CA SER A 70 9.03 -29.20 15.49
C SER A 70 9.54 -28.42 14.28
N THR A 71 10.21 -29.10 13.35
CA THR A 71 10.64 -28.51 12.06
C THR A 71 9.46 -27.89 11.31
N TYR A 72 8.29 -28.53 11.34
CA TYR A 72 7.08 -28.01 10.70
C TYR A 72 6.61 -26.69 11.34
N LYS A 73 6.74 -26.57 12.66
CA LYS A 73 6.39 -25.34 13.38
C LYS A 73 7.30 -24.18 12.96
N LEU A 74 8.61 -24.42 12.92
CA LEU A 74 9.58 -23.43 12.46
C LEU A 74 9.36 -23.02 11.00
N LEU A 75 9.09 -24.00 10.11
CA LEU A 75 8.76 -23.72 8.72
C LEU A 75 7.49 -22.89 8.58
N GLY A 76 6.44 -23.20 9.35
CA GLY A 76 5.19 -22.44 9.34
C GLY A 76 5.39 -20.98 9.72
N PHE A 77 6.17 -20.72 10.78
CA PHE A 77 6.56 -19.37 11.17
C PHE A 77 7.44 -18.68 10.12
N GLY A 78 8.40 -19.40 9.55
CA GLY A 78 9.26 -18.88 8.48
C GLY A 78 8.45 -18.43 7.27
N VAL A 79 7.44 -19.21 6.86
CA VAL A 79 6.52 -18.84 5.78
C VAL A 79 5.75 -17.57 6.14
N ILE A 80 5.18 -17.48 7.35
CA ILE A 80 4.45 -16.28 7.80
C ILE A 80 5.35 -15.04 7.74
N LEU A 81 6.55 -15.12 8.32
CA LEU A 81 7.51 -14.01 8.36
C LEU A 81 7.92 -13.57 6.95
N ALA A 82 8.27 -14.52 6.09
CA ALA A 82 8.66 -14.25 4.72
C ALA A 82 7.50 -13.61 3.93
N SER A 83 6.28 -14.14 4.05
CA SER A 83 5.10 -13.58 3.39
C SER A 83 4.80 -12.16 3.84
N VAL A 84 4.87 -11.87 5.14
CA VAL A 84 4.68 -10.50 5.67
C VAL A 84 5.76 -9.57 5.13
N ALA A 85 7.03 -9.99 5.16
CA ALA A 85 8.14 -9.17 4.67
C ALA A 85 8.01 -8.86 3.17
N ILE A 86 7.79 -9.89 2.35
CA ILE A 86 7.63 -9.75 0.89
C ILE A 86 6.44 -8.86 0.57
N PHE A 87 5.28 -9.08 1.20
CA PHE A 87 4.10 -8.27 0.96
C PHE A 87 4.30 -6.82 1.41
N MET A 88 4.95 -6.58 2.55
CA MET A 88 5.23 -5.23 3.04
C MET A 88 6.22 -4.49 2.13
N ILE A 89 7.27 -5.15 1.67
CA ILE A 89 8.22 -4.57 0.70
C ILE A 89 7.47 -4.20 -0.59
N TYR A 90 6.66 -5.12 -1.12
CA TYR A 90 5.86 -4.87 -2.31
C TYR A 90 4.85 -3.72 -2.10
N TYR A 91 4.18 -3.68 -0.94
CA TYR A 91 3.23 -2.63 -0.57
C TYR A 91 3.89 -1.26 -0.49
N LEU A 92 5.03 -1.15 0.20
CA LEU A 92 5.76 0.11 0.36
C LEU A 92 6.36 0.60 -0.96
N LYS A 93 6.82 -0.31 -1.82
CA LYS A 93 7.37 0.04 -3.14
C LYS A 93 6.29 0.62 -4.07
N ASN A 94 5.09 0.06 -4.03
CA ASN A 94 3.97 0.44 -4.90
C ASN A 94 3.03 1.49 -4.29
N GLN A 95 3.37 2.04 -3.12
CA GLN A 95 2.62 3.15 -2.54
C GLN A 95 2.72 4.41 -3.42
N PHE A 96 1.62 5.16 -3.47
CA PHE A 96 1.58 6.50 -4.04
C PHE A 96 2.51 7.44 -3.25
N LYS A 97 3.34 8.18 -3.99
CA LYS A 97 4.23 9.21 -3.45
C LYS A 97 4.20 10.38 -4.42
N THR A 98 3.93 11.59 -3.93
CA THR A 98 3.97 12.79 -4.78
C THR A 98 5.36 13.02 -5.36
N SER A 99 6.42 12.58 -4.67
CA SER A 99 7.82 12.65 -5.14
C SER A 99 8.11 11.83 -6.40
N LYS A 100 7.20 10.91 -6.80
CA LYS A 100 7.34 10.11 -8.03
C LYS A 100 6.63 10.75 -9.23
N LEU A 101 5.92 11.85 -9.02
CA LEU A 101 5.21 12.56 -10.08
C LEU A 101 6.19 13.47 -10.83
N ASP A 102 6.05 13.50 -12.15
CA ASP A 102 6.85 14.36 -13.00
C ASP A 102 6.18 15.72 -13.17
N PHE A 103 6.52 16.65 -12.27
CA PHE A 103 5.97 18.01 -12.25
C PHE A 103 6.51 18.91 -13.37
N THR A 104 7.54 18.48 -14.11
CA THR A 104 8.07 19.25 -15.25
C THR A 104 7.39 18.88 -16.57
N SER A 105 6.61 17.80 -16.58
CA SER A 105 5.82 17.37 -17.72
C SER A 105 4.59 18.26 -17.96
N GLY A 106 4.18 18.40 -19.22
CA GLY A 106 2.96 19.12 -19.58
C GLY A 106 1.71 18.49 -18.95
N SER A 107 0.64 19.29 -18.78
CA SER A 107 -0.54 18.94 -17.95
C SER A 107 -1.21 17.62 -18.32
N ILE A 108 -1.19 17.22 -19.60
CA ILE A 108 -1.70 15.91 -20.05
C ILE A 108 -0.82 14.75 -19.53
N ASN A 109 0.49 14.83 -19.70
CA ASN A 109 1.44 13.79 -19.28
C ASN A 109 1.49 13.66 -17.75
N PHE A 110 1.40 14.78 -17.04
CA PHE A 110 1.27 14.80 -15.58
C PHE A 110 0.00 14.08 -15.12
N THR A 111 -1.13 14.35 -15.79
CA THR A 111 -2.42 13.74 -15.45
C THR A 111 -2.41 12.23 -15.70
N GLU A 112 -1.88 11.78 -16.84
CA GLU A 112 -1.76 10.36 -17.16
C GLU A 112 -0.84 9.60 -16.19
N SER A 113 0.33 10.16 -15.88
CA SER A 113 1.27 9.55 -14.94
C SER A 113 0.69 9.46 -13.53
N THR A 114 -0.05 10.49 -13.10
CA THR A 114 -0.76 10.51 -11.81
C THR A 114 -1.88 9.46 -11.75
N LEU A 115 -2.72 9.37 -12.79
CA LEU A 115 -3.77 8.36 -12.91
C LEU A 115 -3.19 6.94 -12.83
N LYS A 116 -2.11 6.68 -13.58
CA LYS A 116 -1.42 5.38 -13.55
C LYS A 116 -0.86 5.05 -12.18
N ALA A 117 -0.30 6.02 -11.47
CA ALA A 117 0.20 5.84 -10.11
C ALA A 117 -0.92 5.48 -9.11
N LEU A 118 -2.07 6.16 -9.19
CA LEU A 118 -3.24 5.88 -8.34
C LEU A 118 -3.84 4.49 -8.65
N GLN A 119 -3.92 4.11 -9.92
CA GLN A 119 -4.42 2.79 -10.34
C GLN A 119 -3.47 1.66 -9.90
N ASN A 120 -2.17 1.84 -10.04
CA ASN A 120 -1.15 0.87 -9.59
C ASN A 120 -1.23 0.63 -8.08
N GLN A 121 -1.50 1.67 -7.28
CA GLN A 121 -1.69 1.51 -5.85
C GLN A 121 -2.86 0.57 -5.49
N ASN A 122 -3.94 0.61 -6.29
CA ASN A 122 -5.11 -0.24 -6.08
C ASN A 122 -4.84 -1.69 -6.49
N ALA A 123 -3.97 -1.93 -7.47
CA ALA A 123 -3.62 -3.26 -7.94
C ALA A 123 -2.95 -4.13 -6.87
N ILE A 124 -2.31 -3.53 -5.85
CA ILE A 124 -1.70 -4.24 -4.72
C ILE A 124 -2.69 -5.18 -4.02
N PHE A 125 -3.97 -4.79 -3.98
CA PHE A 125 -5.01 -5.51 -3.25
C PHE A 125 -5.79 -6.50 -4.12
N LYS A 126 -5.29 -6.81 -5.32
CA LYS A 126 -5.85 -7.87 -6.19
C LYS A 126 -5.10 -9.18 -5.92
N VAL A 127 -4.52 -9.77 -6.96
CA VAL A 127 -3.77 -11.04 -6.91
C VAL A 127 -2.67 -11.06 -5.83
N PRO A 128 -1.83 -10.01 -5.64
CA PRO A 128 -0.76 -10.07 -4.63
C PRO A 128 -1.28 -10.26 -3.22
N PHE A 129 -2.42 -9.63 -2.87
CA PHE A 129 -3.05 -9.79 -1.56
C PHE A 129 -3.62 -11.20 -1.37
N ILE A 130 -4.21 -11.80 -2.41
CA ILE A 130 -4.71 -13.18 -2.36
C ILE A 130 -3.56 -14.16 -2.13
N ILE A 131 -2.45 -14.00 -2.86
CA ILE A 131 -1.25 -14.84 -2.67
C ILE A 131 -0.72 -14.70 -1.25
N PHE A 132 -0.54 -13.46 -0.77
CA PHE A 132 -0.13 -13.19 0.59
C PHE A 132 -1.04 -13.90 1.61
N PHE A 133 -2.36 -13.76 1.44
CA PHE A 133 -3.34 -14.34 2.34
C PHE A 133 -3.27 -15.87 2.37
N ILE A 134 -3.18 -16.52 1.21
CA ILE A 134 -3.03 -17.98 1.10
C ILE A 134 -1.74 -18.42 1.82
N SER A 135 -0.62 -17.72 1.62
CA SER A 135 0.63 -18.07 2.29
C SER A 135 0.56 -17.95 3.81
N ILE A 136 -0.15 -16.95 4.35
CA ILE A 136 -0.39 -16.84 5.80
C ILE A 136 -1.20 -18.03 6.31
N VAL A 137 -2.28 -18.40 5.62
CA VAL A 137 -3.11 -19.56 6.00
C VAL A 137 -2.30 -20.85 5.95
N SER A 138 -1.50 -21.07 4.91
CA SER A 138 -0.62 -22.23 4.79
C SER A 138 0.42 -22.29 5.91
N GLY A 139 1.08 -21.16 6.20
CA GLY A 139 2.08 -21.07 7.28
C GLY A 139 1.46 -21.33 8.66
N LEU A 140 0.25 -20.84 8.91
CA LEU A 140 -0.48 -21.09 10.15
C LEU A 140 -0.85 -22.58 10.29
N ASN A 141 -1.39 -23.18 9.23
CA ASN A 141 -1.77 -24.60 9.23
C ASN A 141 -0.55 -25.52 9.44
N LEU A 142 0.60 -25.17 8.86
CA LEU A 142 1.86 -25.88 9.06
C LEU A 142 2.38 -25.71 10.50
N SER A 143 2.21 -24.51 11.08
CA SER A 143 2.56 -24.25 12.48
C SER A 143 1.69 -25.03 13.45
N ILE A 144 0.38 -25.14 13.19
CA ILE A 144 -0.55 -25.94 14.00
C ILE A 144 -0.17 -27.42 13.92
N TYR A 145 0.09 -27.93 12.71
CA TYR A 145 0.52 -29.31 12.48
C TYR A 145 1.78 -29.65 13.27
N GLY A 146 2.78 -28.76 13.25
CA GLY A 146 4.02 -28.95 14.00
C GLY A 146 3.84 -28.88 15.52
N GLY A 147 2.74 -28.33 16.02
CA GLY A 147 2.44 -28.21 17.45
C GLY A 147 1.41 -29.20 17.99
N SER A 148 0.85 -30.07 17.15
CA SER A 148 -0.30 -30.93 17.51
C SER A 148 0.08 -32.32 18.00
N ALA A 149 1.34 -32.58 18.35
CA ALA A 149 1.81 -33.90 18.76
C ALA A 149 1.06 -34.46 19.98
N ASP A 150 0.63 -33.59 20.88
CA ASP A 150 -0.07 -33.95 22.13
C ASP A 150 -1.58 -33.69 22.09
N LEU A 151 -2.12 -33.28 20.93
CA LEU A 151 -3.54 -32.95 20.79
C LEU A 151 -4.34 -34.17 20.33
N THR A 152 -5.54 -34.31 20.87
CA THR A 152 -6.53 -35.25 20.32
C THR A 152 -7.02 -34.80 18.94
N THR A 153 -7.60 -35.72 18.17
CA THR A 153 -8.16 -35.41 16.84
C THR A 153 -9.20 -34.29 16.89
N ASP A 154 -10.08 -34.29 17.90
CA ASP A 154 -11.14 -33.30 18.04
C ASP A 154 -10.59 -31.91 18.38
N GLU A 155 -9.60 -31.84 19.27
CA GLU A 155 -8.88 -30.59 19.58
C GLU A 155 -8.16 -30.05 18.34
N MET A 156 -7.52 -30.94 17.57
CA MET A 156 -6.84 -30.58 16.33
C MET A 156 -7.83 -29.99 15.32
N ILE A 157 -8.94 -30.67 15.04
CA ILE A 157 -9.99 -30.19 14.12
C ILE A 157 -10.54 -28.83 14.58
N THR A 158 -10.84 -28.70 15.87
CA THR A 158 -11.36 -27.44 16.46
C THR A 158 -10.36 -26.31 16.28
N LEU A 159 -9.08 -26.57 16.56
CA LEU A 159 -8.01 -25.59 16.42
C LEU A 159 -7.83 -25.14 14.97
N TYR A 160 -7.85 -26.08 14.01
CA TYR A 160 -7.79 -25.77 12.58
C TYR A 160 -9.00 -24.93 12.14
N LEU A 161 -10.22 -25.36 12.46
CA LEU A 161 -11.43 -24.65 12.04
C LEU A 161 -11.46 -23.22 12.60
N PHE A 162 -11.23 -23.08 13.92
CA PHE A 162 -11.25 -21.77 14.57
C PHE A 162 -10.22 -20.82 13.96
N ASN A 163 -8.96 -21.27 13.79
CA ASN A 163 -7.90 -20.45 13.24
C ASN A 163 -8.14 -20.07 11.77
N ASN A 164 -8.59 -21.01 10.94
CA ASN A 164 -8.88 -20.72 9.53
C ASN A 164 -10.05 -19.74 9.40
N ILE A 165 -11.16 -19.96 10.14
CA ILE A 165 -12.30 -19.03 10.14
C ILE A 165 -11.86 -17.64 10.62
N PHE A 166 -11.09 -17.57 11.71
CA PHE A 166 -10.60 -16.31 12.25
C PHE A 166 -9.74 -15.54 11.24
N VAL A 167 -8.77 -16.21 10.60
CA VAL A 167 -7.89 -15.58 9.60
C VAL A 167 -8.67 -15.17 8.35
N ILE A 168 -9.60 -15.99 7.88
CA ILE A 168 -10.49 -15.66 6.75
C ILE A 168 -11.35 -14.45 7.08
N ALA A 169 -11.96 -14.40 8.27
CA ALA A 169 -12.74 -13.25 8.71
C ALA A 169 -11.89 -11.97 8.75
N CYS A 170 -10.69 -12.04 9.33
CA CYS A 170 -9.76 -10.91 9.35
C CYS A 170 -9.36 -10.45 7.94
N GLY A 171 -9.08 -11.39 7.03
CA GLY A 171 -8.75 -11.11 5.64
C GLY A 171 -9.88 -10.40 4.90
N ILE A 172 -11.12 -10.89 5.05
CA ILE A 172 -12.32 -10.30 4.45
C ILE A 172 -12.57 -8.89 5.00
N ILE A 173 -12.51 -8.71 6.32
CA ILE A 173 -12.71 -7.41 6.98
C ILE A 173 -11.65 -6.41 6.50
N GLY A 174 -10.37 -6.80 6.51
CA GLY A 174 -9.26 -5.96 6.05
C GLY A 174 -9.41 -5.56 4.58
N TYR A 175 -9.81 -6.51 3.73
CA TYR A 175 -10.07 -6.26 2.32
C TYR A 175 -11.23 -5.28 2.11
N ARG A 176 -12.35 -5.46 2.84
CA ARG A 176 -13.50 -4.54 2.75
C ARG A 176 -13.18 -3.14 3.23
N ILE A 177 -12.47 -2.99 4.34
CA ILE A 177 -12.00 -1.67 4.83
C ILE A 177 -11.13 -1.00 3.75
N ARG A 178 -10.27 -1.77 3.08
CA ARG A 178 -9.43 -1.22 2.02
C ARG A 178 -10.24 -0.79 0.80
N LEU A 179 -11.19 -1.59 0.33
CA LEU A 179 -12.08 -1.21 -0.78
C LEU A 179 -12.88 0.04 -0.46
N TRP A 180 -13.47 0.11 0.73
CA TRP A 180 -14.19 1.29 1.19
C TRP A 180 -13.31 2.54 1.17
N ARG A 181 -12.07 2.43 1.65
CA ARG A 181 -11.10 3.52 1.63
C ARG A 181 -10.73 3.95 0.21
N ILE A 182 -10.49 2.99 -0.69
CA ILE A 182 -10.20 3.29 -2.10
C ILE A 182 -11.36 4.08 -2.72
N LYS A 183 -12.60 3.62 -2.49
CA LYS A 183 -13.80 4.30 -2.98
C LYS A 183 -13.96 5.71 -2.43
N LYS A 184 -13.61 5.94 -1.15
CA LYS A 184 -13.78 7.24 -0.48
C LYS A 184 -12.65 8.23 -0.78
N GLU A 185 -11.42 7.77 -0.90
CA GLU A 185 -10.22 8.63 -0.93
C GLU A 185 -9.56 8.68 -2.31
N VAL A 186 -9.56 7.57 -3.06
CA VAL A 186 -8.79 7.44 -4.32
C VAL A 186 -9.67 7.63 -5.54
N THR A 187 -10.88 7.05 -5.55
CA THR A 187 -11.81 7.15 -6.69
C THR A 187 -12.20 8.61 -7.01
N PRO A 188 -12.54 9.49 -6.04
CA PRO A 188 -12.88 10.87 -6.36
C PRO A 188 -11.73 11.64 -7.04
N LEU A 189 -10.49 11.34 -6.66
CA LEU A 189 -9.30 11.93 -7.28
C LEU A 189 -9.08 11.42 -8.70
N ILE A 190 -9.34 10.14 -8.95
CA ILE A 190 -9.30 9.56 -10.30
C ILE A 190 -10.36 10.23 -11.17
N ASP A 191 -11.58 10.41 -10.66
CA ASP A 191 -12.69 11.01 -11.40
C ASP A 191 -12.39 12.49 -11.72
N GLU A 192 -11.88 13.26 -10.75
CA GLU A 192 -11.45 14.65 -10.97
C GLU A 192 -10.33 14.76 -12.02
N LEU A 193 -9.28 13.93 -11.90
CA LEU A 193 -8.18 13.91 -12.88
C LEU A 193 -8.63 13.46 -14.27
N THR A 194 -9.60 12.54 -14.35
CA THR A 194 -10.16 12.09 -15.63
C THR A 194 -10.93 13.22 -16.32
N LYS A 195 -11.73 13.99 -15.57
CA LYS A 195 -12.43 15.17 -16.11
C LYS A 195 -11.46 16.24 -16.63
N VAL A 196 -10.38 16.51 -15.89
CA VAL A 196 -9.32 17.43 -16.33
C VAL A 196 -8.64 16.93 -17.60
N LYS A 197 -8.40 15.61 -17.71
CA LYS A 197 -7.86 15.02 -18.94
C LYS A 197 -8.81 15.22 -20.13
N GLU A 198 -10.10 14.99 -19.93
CA GLU A 198 -11.13 15.12 -20.97
C GLU A 198 -11.27 16.58 -21.44
N SER A 199 -11.23 17.55 -20.52
CA SER A 199 -11.27 18.98 -20.88
C SER A 199 -10.04 19.38 -21.71
N LEU A 200 -8.84 19.02 -21.25
CA LEU A 200 -7.58 19.28 -21.97
C LEU A 200 -7.50 18.55 -23.32
N GLY A 201 -8.19 17.42 -23.48
CA GLY A 201 -8.28 16.68 -24.73
C GLY A 201 -9.30 17.25 -25.72
N SER A 202 -10.33 17.95 -25.23
CA SER A 202 -11.39 18.58 -26.03
C SER A 202 -11.02 19.96 -26.60
N GLU A 203 -9.96 20.58 -26.07
CA GLU A 203 -9.42 21.87 -26.52
C GLU A 203 -8.36 21.74 -27.65
N ARG A 204 -8.21 20.53 -28.21
CA ARG A 204 -7.39 20.25 -29.41
C ARG A 204 -8.27 19.97 -30.61
#